data_AF-A0A3D2CE47-F1
#
_entry.id   AF-A0A3D2CE47-F1
#
_cell.length_a   1.000
_cell.length_b   1.000
_cell.length_c   1.000
_cell.angle_alpha   90.00
_cell.angle_beta   90.00
_cell.angle_gamma   90.00
#
_symmetry.space_group_name_H-M   'P 1'
#
loop_
_entity.id
_entity.type
_entity.pdbx_description
1 polymer ?
#
loop_
_entity_poly.entity_id
_entity_poly.type
_entity_poly.pdbx_seq_one_letter_code
_entity_poly.pdbx_strand_id
1 'polypeptide(L)'
;PTELELLEAADLLPEPVPAHLAPRLERDFPASVRVGDARYRCAYDVRRKVCVLHQVGGLRKDPPPARLLPRMHGWGIEWEYKNRVRRIR
;
A
#
# COMPACT_ATOMS: atom_id res chain seq x y z
N PRO A 1 13.88 -31.80 31.16
CA PRO A 1 13.25 -30.46 31.18
C PRO A 1 13.48 -29.77 29.83
N THR A 2 12.46 -29.76 28.98
CA THR A 2 12.50 -29.13 27.66
C THR A 2 12.32 -27.63 27.86
N GLU A 3 13.39 -26.85 27.64
CA GLU A 3 13.31 -25.39 27.56
C GLU A 3 12.47 -25.00 26.35
N LEU A 4 11.40 -24.25 26.59
CA LEU A 4 10.66 -23.55 25.56
C LEU A 4 11.47 -22.30 25.19
N GLU A 5 12.12 -22.31 24.03
CA GLU A 5 12.73 -21.09 23.46
C GLU A 5 11.65 -20.01 23.32
N LEU A 6 11.89 -18.87 23.96
CA LEU A 6 11.03 -17.69 23.87
C LEU A 6 11.25 -17.03 22.50
N LEU A 7 10.19 -16.96 21.69
CA LEU A 7 10.20 -16.29 20.39
C LEU A 7 10.63 -14.81 20.56
N GLU A 8 11.63 -14.38 19.79
CA GLU A 8 11.99 -12.97 19.65
C GLU A 8 11.12 -12.29 18.59
N ALA A 9 10.96 -10.97 18.68
CA ALA A 9 10.18 -10.21 17.71
C ALA A 9 10.73 -10.34 16.28
N ALA A 10 12.04 -10.57 16.14
CA ALA A 10 12.69 -10.79 14.86
C ALA A 10 12.27 -12.11 14.19
N ASP A 11 11.94 -13.14 14.97
CA ASP A 11 11.53 -14.46 14.46
C ASP A 11 10.16 -14.42 13.74
N LEU A 12 9.39 -13.37 13.99
CA LEU A 12 8.05 -13.17 13.43
C LEU A 12 8.05 -12.27 12.19
N LEU A 13 9.18 -11.61 11.89
CA LEU A 13 9.28 -10.67 10.77
C LEU A 13 9.93 -11.36 9.56
N PRO A 14 9.48 -11.03 8.34
CA PRO A 14 10.17 -11.48 7.14
C PRO A 14 11.56 -10.84 7.05
N GLU A 15 12.44 -11.49 6.30
CA GLU A 15 13.76 -10.97 5.95
C GLU A 15 13.63 -9.54 5.40
N PRO A 16 14.50 -8.59 5.82
CA PRO A 16 14.49 -7.24 5.30
C PRO A 16 14.67 -7.18 3.79
N VAL A 17 14.02 -6.20 3.17
CA VAL A 17 14.21 -5.88 1.76
C VAL A 17 15.67 -5.45 1.52
N PRO A 18 16.35 -5.95 0.47
CA PRO A 18 17.68 -5.50 0.11
C PRO A 18 17.75 -3.97 -0.05
N ALA A 19 18.76 -3.34 0.56
CA ALA A 19 18.86 -1.87 0.62
C ALA A 19 18.84 -1.17 -0.75
N HIS A 20 19.34 -1.83 -1.79
CA HIS A 20 19.32 -1.30 -3.16
C HIS A 20 17.93 -1.35 -3.82
N LEU A 21 17.01 -2.19 -3.33
CA LEU A 21 15.64 -2.31 -3.84
C LEU A 21 14.65 -1.41 -3.11
N ALA A 22 14.90 -1.12 -1.83
CA ALA A 22 13.98 -0.35 -0.98
C ALA A 22 13.54 1.00 -1.60
N PRO A 23 14.43 1.85 -2.16
CA PRO A 23 14.00 3.12 -2.75
C PRO A 23 13.08 2.95 -3.96
N ARG A 24 13.30 1.88 -4.74
CA ARG A 24 12.48 1.57 -5.91
C ARG A 24 11.10 1.08 -5.49
N LEU A 25 11.03 0.21 -4.48
CA LEU A 25 9.78 -0.28 -3.94
C LEU A 25 8.97 0.85 -3.31
N GLU A 26 9.59 1.72 -2.51
CA GLU A 26 8.90 2.87 -1.91
C GLU A 26 8.32 3.80 -2.98
N ARG A 27 9.05 4.03 -4.08
CA ARG A 27 8.58 4.87 -5.19
C ARG A 27 7.45 4.22 -5.99
N ASP A 28 7.59 2.94 -6.34
CA ASP A 28 6.71 2.27 -7.29
C ASP A 28 5.49 1.63 -6.61
N PHE A 29 5.64 1.22 -5.34
CA PHE A 29 4.68 0.51 -4.49
C PHE A 29 4.65 1.07 -3.06
N PRO A 30 4.36 2.37 -2.87
CA PRO A 30 4.38 2.99 -1.55
C PRO A 30 3.30 2.42 -0.62
N ALA A 31 3.54 2.45 0.69
CA ALA A 31 2.52 2.13 1.70
C ALA A 31 1.43 3.20 1.81
N SER A 32 1.75 4.46 1.45
CA SER A 32 0.81 5.58 1.48
C SER A 32 1.03 6.54 0.34
N VAL A 33 -0.04 7.19 -0.12
CA VAL A 33 0.01 8.20 -1.18
C VAL A 33 -0.67 9.47 -0.69
N ARG A 34 -0.06 10.61 -0.98
CA ARG A 34 -0.64 11.92 -0.73
C ARG A 34 -0.94 12.61 -2.05
N VAL A 35 -2.18 13.06 -2.23
CA VAL A 35 -2.62 13.79 -3.41
C VAL A 35 -3.33 15.06 -2.97
N GLY A 36 -2.64 16.20 -3.05
CA GLY A 36 -3.15 17.45 -2.49
C GLY A 36 -3.37 17.37 -0.98
N ASP A 37 -4.61 17.60 -0.55
CA ASP A 37 -5.05 17.51 0.85
C ASP A 37 -5.41 16.07 1.29
N ALA A 38 -5.60 15.15 0.34
CA ALA A 38 -5.99 13.78 0.63
C ALA A 38 -4.79 12.87 0.93
N ARG A 39 -4.93 12.02 1.95
CA ARG A 39 -3.97 10.98 2.31
C ARG A 39 -4.63 9.61 2.18
N TYR A 40 -3.96 8.69 1.49
CA TYR A 40 -4.42 7.34 1.23
C TYR A 40 -3.45 6.32 1.82
N ARG A 41 -3.99 5.28 2.44
CA ARG A 41 -3.26 4.04 2.74
C ARG A 41 -3.44 3.07 1.58
N CYS A 42 -2.34 2.50 1.09
CA CYS A 42 -2.36 1.51 0.01
C CYS A 42 -2.52 0.11 0.59
N ALA A 43 -3.54 -0.62 0.16
CA ALA A 43 -3.70 -2.05 0.47
C ALA A 43 -3.50 -2.86 -0.81
N TYR A 44 -2.48 -3.70 -0.83
CA TYR A 44 -2.12 -4.50 -2.00
C TYR A 44 -2.75 -5.89 -1.92
N ASP A 45 -3.64 -6.19 -2.87
CA ASP A 45 -4.10 -7.55 -3.14
C ASP A 45 -3.20 -8.18 -4.20
N VAL A 46 -2.25 -9.00 -3.74
CA VAL A 46 -1.27 -9.68 -4.60
C VAL A 46 -1.93 -10.66 -5.56
N ARG A 47 -3.02 -11.33 -5.13
CA ARG A 47 -3.72 -12.32 -5.97
C ARG A 47 -4.42 -11.65 -7.14
N ARG A 48 -5.08 -10.51 -6.90
CA ARG A 48 -5.79 -9.73 -7.93
C ARG A 48 -4.87 -8.78 -8.69
N LYS A 49 -3.63 -8.55 -8.22
CA LYS A 49 -2.74 -7.48 -8.68
C LYS A 49 -3.43 -6.12 -8.68
N VAL A 50 -4.08 -5.80 -7.55
CA VAL A 50 -4.79 -4.52 -7.36
C VAL A 50 -4.33 -3.84 -6.08
N CYS A 51 -4.09 -2.54 -6.16
CA CYS A 51 -3.90 -1.68 -5.00
C CYS A 51 -5.20 -0.92 -4.72
N VAL A 52 -5.77 -1.11 -3.52
CA VAL A 52 -6.93 -0.35 -3.03
C VAL A 52 -6.43 0.84 -2.21
N LEU A 53 -6.83 2.04 -2.60
CA LEU A 53 -6.54 3.29 -1.91
C LEU A 53 -7.65 3.57 -0.89
N HIS A 54 -7.32 3.45 0.40
CA HIS A 54 -8.21 3.81 1.49
C HIS A 54 -7.92 5.24 1.95
N GLN A 55 -8.90 6.14 1.83
CA GLN A 55 -8.71 7.51 2.31
C GLN A 55 -8.67 7.53 3.84
N VAL A 56 -7.52 7.90 4.39
CA VAL A 56 -7.28 8.03 5.84
C VAL A 56 -7.30 9.48 6.30
N GLY A 57 -7.32 10.45 5.38
CA GLY A 57 -7.44 11.87 5.69
C GLY A 57 -7.72 12.72 4.45
N GLY A 58 -8.16 13.96 4.68
CA GLY A 58 -8.58 14.91 3.64
C GLY A 58 -10.08 14.86 3.33
N LEU A 59 -10.59 15.86 2.61
CA LEU A 59 -12.03 16.08 2.40
C LEU A 59 -12.52 15.68 1.00
N ARG A 60 -11.63 15.11 0.19
CA ARG A 60 -11.91 14.72 -1.19
C ARG A 60 -13.02 13.67 -1.24
N LYS A 61 -14.00 13.87 -2.12
CA LYS A 61 -15.16 12.98 -2.34
C LYS A 61 -15.14 12.28 -3.70
N ASP A 62 -14.14 12.59 -4.52
CA ASP A 62 -13.92 12.06 -5.86
C ASP A 62 -12.59 11.33 -5.92
N PRO A 63 -12.44 10.33 -6.81
CA PRO A 63 -11.20 9.61 -6.95
C PRO A 63 -10.03 10.55 -7.28
N PRO A 64 -8.82 10.27 -6.77
CA PRO A 64 -7.63 11.01 -7.17
C PRO A 64 -7.37 10.82 -8.68
N PRO A 65 -6.88 11.85 -9.38
CA PRO A 65 -6.57 11.73 -10.80
C PRO A 65 -5.38 10.77 -11.01
N ALA A 66 -5.53 9.85 -11.96
CA ALA A 66 -4.56 8.79 -12.23
C ALA A 66 -3.12 9.27 -12.43
N ARG A 67 -2.94 10.46 -13.03
CA ARG A 67 -1.62 11.07 -13.29
C ARG A 67 -0.82 11.43 -12.04
N LEU A 68 -1.49 11.58 -10.89
CA LEU A 68 -0.85 11.92 -9.62
C LEU A 68 -0.56 10.68 -8.76
N LEU A 69 -0.92 9.49 -9.25
CA LEU A 69 -0.70 8.23 -8.55
C LEU A 69 0.64 7.61 -8.97
N PRO A 70 1.29 6.83 -8.08
CA PRO A 70 2.46 6.05 -8.41
C PRO A 70 2.19 5.11 -9.58
N ARG A 71 3.25 4.75 -10.32
CA ARG A 71 3.11 3.95 -11.56
C ARG A 71 2.57 2.55 -11.31
N MET A 72 2.92 1.91 -10.19
CA MET A 72 2.45 0.56 -9.80
C MET A 72 2.40 -0.39 -11.01
N HIS A 73 3.54 -0.59 -11.66
CA HIS A 73 3.62 -1.29 -12.95
C HIS A 73 2.99 -2.69 -12.87
N GLY A 74 2.00 -2.97 -13.71
CA GLY A 74 1.30 -4.26 -13.76
C GLY A 74 0.20 -4.43 -12.72
N TRP A 75 -0.17 -3.38 -11.99
CA TRP A 75 -1.24 -3.38 -10.99
C TRP A 75 -2.40 -2.48 -11.40
N GLY A 76 -3.62 -2.92 -11.11
CA GLY A 76 -4.79 -2.05 -11.09
C GLY A 76 -4.79 -1.16 -9.84
N ILE A 77 -5.41 0.01 -9.94
CA ILE A 77 -5.62 0.91 -8.82
C ILE A 77 -7.12 1.13 -8.63
N GLU A 78 -7.59 0.80 -7.44
CA GLU A 78 -8.95 1.01 -6.97
C GLU A 78 -8.95 2.06 -5.85
N TRP A 79 -10.04 2.80 -5.72
CA TRP A 79 -10.24 3.78 -4.65
C TRP A 79 -11.49 3.40 -3.88
N GLU A 80 -11.34 3.31 -2.56
CA GLU A 80 -12.45 3.04 -1.65
C GLU A 80 -12.92 4.33 -0.97
N TYR A 81 -14.23 4.55 -1.02
CA TYR A 81 -14.90 5.63 -0.31
C TYR A 81 -16.28 5.19 0.17
N LYS A 82 -16.53 5.32 1.47
CA LYS A 82 -17.80 4.90 2.11
C LYS A 82 -18.21 3.48 1.70
N ASN A 83 -17.29 2.53 1.82
CA ASN A 83 -17.48 1.10 1.46
C ASN A 83 -17.82 0.86 -0.01
N ARG A 84 -17.58 1.85 -0.89
CA ARG A 84 -17.70 1.68 -2.35
C ARG A 84 -16.33 1.70 -2.96
N VAL A 85 -16.07 0.73 -3.82
CA VAL A 85 -14.82 0.62 -4.56
C VAL A 85 -15.05 1.10 -5.98
N ARG A 86 -14.19 2.00 -6.47
CA ARG A 86 -14.18 2.48 -7.86
C ARG A 86 -12.82 2.24 -8.47
N ARG A 87 -12.78 1.68 -9.68
CA ARG A 87 -11.54 1.52 -10.43
C ARG A 87 -11.09 2.87 -10.99
N ILE A 88 -9.80 3.16 -10.83
CA ILE A 88 -9.14 4.34 -11.40
C ILE A 88 -8.43 3.96 -12.69
N ARG A 89 -7.64 2.88 -12.68
CA ARG A 89 -6.98 2.27 -13.84
C ARG A 89 -6.68 0.80 -13.60
#